data_AF-A0A847J096-F1
#
_entry.id   AF-A0A847J096-F1
#
_cell.length_a   1.000
_cell.length_b   1.000
_cell.length_c   1.000
_cell.angle_alpha   90.00
_cell.angle_beta   90.00
_cell.angle_gamma   90.00
#
_symmetry.space_group_name_H-M   'P 1'
#
loop_
_entity.id
_entity.type
_entity.pdbx_description
1 polymer ?
#
loop_
_entity_poly.entity_id
_entity_poly.type
_entity_poly.pdbx_seq_one_letter_code
_entity_poly.pdbx_strand_id
1 'polypeptide(L)'
;MTIVKKIPAWFNHTNIHLFGLGLMLVSLPTSKYLMSIAQFILIFNWLIDPKILYKFRDFFKNKPALVVFSIFAIHVIGLLWTSDLHYAWKDLRIKLPLLALPIIISTSPRLNVKTFYYLMLVFIGANLFGSFYSSYKLFTQEIYQPRSAPFISLIRFALNISVAFFAGIYLSFQKKYFSKVFRIFLALSSIWLLFFLTLMESVTGFAIIVITSIILLTIFVINLKRIVVKSALLFFIIAIPVFMFLFMKSIYDEITPKKPFYHESLDKFTSRGNPYLHDSTLFGIENGNWVGQYINVEELESEWNKRSNIKLDSVDKYGHGLMYTLIRYMTSKGLRKDADGLNALTPEDIHNIETGIASINHLEKRNIKHRLKTVVWEIVLYRQTGYLTATSVTQRLEFWRAGINIIRENLWFGTGTGDIDNAFKQMYPKMKSQLPPDQWWRTHNQFLTVFATLGI
;
A
#
# COMPACT_ATOMS: atom_id res chain seq x y z
N MET A 1 -48.97 -38.38 4.76
CA MET A 1 -47.93 -38.27 5.81
C MET A 1 -46.95 -37.17 5.40
N THR A 2 -47.32 -35.91 5.59
CA THR A 2 -46.50 -34.73 5.25
C THR A 2 -45.53 -34.46 6.40
N ILE A 3 -44.31 -34.98 6.28
CA ILE A 3 -43.20 -34.62 7.15
C ILE A 3 -42.77 -33.20 6.76
N VAL A 4 -43.51 -32.19 7.20
CA VAL A 4 -42.98 -30.83 7.28
C VAL A 4 -42.05 -30.84 8.48
N LYS A 5 -40.77 -31.17 8.25
CA LYS A 5 -39.71 -30.93 9.24
C LYS A 5 -39.83 -29.46 9.65
N LYS A 6 -40.32 -29.20 10.87
CA LYS A 6 -40.38 -27.86 11.44
C LYS A 6 -38.97 -27.28 11.37
N ILE A 7 -38.80 -26.24 10.54
CA ILE A 7 -37.55 -25.49 10.46
C ILE A 7 -37.23 -25.02 11.89
N PRO A 8 -36.01 -25.27 12.41
CA PRO A 8 -35.68 -24.90 13.78
C PRO A 8 -35.90 -23.40 14.03
N ALA A 9 -36.39 -23.02 15.22
CA ALA A 9 -36.70 -21.61 15.53
C ALA A 9 -35.49 -20.65 15.43
N TRP A 10 -34.27 -21.18 15.52
CA TRP A 10 -33.03 -20.43 15.31
C TRP A 10 -32.74 -20.12 13.84
N PHE A 11 -33.39 -20.81 12.90
CA PHE A 11 -33.28 -20.56 11.46
C PHE A 11 -34.35 -19.54 11.03
N ASN A 12 -34.07 -18.27 11.34
CA ASN A 12 -34.90 -17.13 10.95
C ASN A 12 -34.08 -16.07 10.19
N HIS A 13 -34.76 -15.17 9.48
CA HIS A 13 -34.12 -14.15 8.64
C HIS A 13 -33.10 -13.30 9.40
N THR A 14 -33.35 -12.97 10.67
CA THR A 14 -32.44 -12.18 11.51
C THR A 14 -31.16 -12.93 11.79
N ASN A 15 -31.23 -14.20 12.18
CA ASN A 15 -30.05 -15.01 12.49
C ASN A 15 -29.23 -15.31 11.24
N ILE A 16 -29.88 -15.57 10.09
CA ILE A 16 -29.19 -15.73 8.80
C ILE A 16 -28.49 -14.43 8.40
N HIS A 17 -29.14 -13.28 8.59
CA HIS A 17 -28.52 -11.98 8.35
C HIS A 17 -27.29 -11.75 9.23
N LEU A 18 -27.39 -12.01 10.53
CA LEU A 18 -26.27 -11.89 11.47
C LEU A 18 -25.14 -12.85 11.15
N PHE A 19 -25.45 -14.08 10.76
CA PHE A 19 -24.46 -15.05 10.29
C PHE A 19 -23.75 -14.53 9.03
N GLY A 20 -24.49 -14.03 8.05
CA GLY A 20 -23.93 -13.43 6.83
C GLY A 20 -23.01 -12.25 7.13
N LEU A 21 -23.40 -11.35 8.05
CA LEU A 21 -22.55 -10.24 8.49
C LEU A 21 -21.29 -10.73 9.22
N GLY A 22 -21.43 -11.68 10.14
CA GLY A 22 -20.30 -12.26 10.87
C GLY A 22 -19.31 -12.95 9.91
N LEU A 23 -19.82 -13.77 9.00
CA LEU A 23 -19.00 -14.42 7.97
C LEU A 23 -18.31 -13.39 7.08
N MET A 24 -19.01 -12.33 6.67
CA MET A 24 -18.41 -11.24 5.88
C MET A 24 -17.24 -10.60 6.62
N LEU A 25 -17.41 -10.29 7.91
CA LEU A 25 -16.36 -9.69 8.75
C LEU A 25 -15.15 -10.61 8.94
N VAL A 26 -15.36 -11.92 9.12
CA VAL A 26 -14.24 -12.89 9.15
C VAL A 26 -13.52 -12.93 7.81
N SER A 27 -14.27 -12.89 6.72
CA SER A 27 -13.75 -13.08 5.36
C SER A 27 -12.97 -11.88 4.85
N LEU A 28 -13.30 -10.66 5.29
CA LEU A 28 -12.62 -9.44 4.85
C LEU A 28 -11.09 -9.51 4.95
N PRO A 29 -10.49 -9.95 6.08
CA PRO A 29 -9.06 -10.16 6.20
C PRO A 29 -8.57 -11.56 5.74
N THR A 30 -9.43 -12.58 5.65
CA THR A 30 -9.00 -13.98 5.52
C THR A 30 -9.33 -14.68 4.19
N SER A 31 -10.33 -14.24 3.41
CA SER A 31 -10.69 -14.92 2.16
C SER A 31 -11.62 -14.11 1.26
N LYS A 32 -11.20 -13.89 0.00
CA LYS A 32 -12.06 -13.29 -1.04
C LYS A 32 -13.25 -14.20 -1.41
N TYR A 33 -13.05 -15.52 -1.34
CA TYR A 33 -14.07 -16.50 -1.68
C TYR A 33 -15.17 -16.53 -0.62
N LEU A 34 -14.82 -16.64 0.66
CA LEU A 34 -15.80 -16.61 1.75
C LEU A 34 -16.54 -15.27 1.81
N MET A 35 -15.87 -14.17 1.43
CA MET A 35 -16.52 -12.86 1.34
C MET A 35 -17.63 -12.87 0.29
N SER A 36 -17.42 -13.54 -0.85
CA SER A 36 -18.44 -13.69 -1.90
C SER A 36 -19.60 -14.56 -1.41
N ILE A 37 -19.32 -15.67 -0.71
CA ILE A 37 -20.35 -16.52 -0.09
C ILE A 37 -21.19 -15.71 0.91
N ALA A 38 -20.55 -14.93 1.78
CA ALA A 38 -21.24 -14.10 2.75
C ALA A 38 -22.18 -13.09 2.07
N GLN A 39 -21.73 -12.47 0.98
CA GLN A 39 -22.56 -11.58 0.17
C GLN A 39 -23.75 -12.30 -0.44
N PHE A 40 -23.57 -13.51 -1.00
CA PHE A 40 -24.69 -14.30 -1.52
C PHE A 40 -25.70 -14.67 -0.43
N ILE A 41 -25.24 -15.12 0.74
CA ILE A 41 -26.13 -15.41 1.88
C ILE A 41 -26.96 -14.19 2.26
N LEU A 42 -26.33 -13.01 2.35
CA LEU A 42 -27.01 -11.76 2.65
C LEU A 42 -28.04 -11.38 1.57
N ILE A 43 -27.68 -11.52 0.29
CA ILE A 43 -28.55 -11.21 -0.85
C ILE A 43 -29.76 -12.16 -0.86
N PHE A 44 -29.55 -13.47 -0.81
CA PHE A 44 -30.64 -14.45 -0.85
C PHE A 44 -31.56 -14.32 0.35
N ASN A 45 -31.01 -14.12 1.55
CA ASN A 45 -31.82 -13.90 2.75
C ASN A 45 -32.68 -12.63 2.65
N TRP A 46 -32.17 -11.59 1.98
CA TRP A 46 -32.93 -10.37 1.73
C TRP A 46 -34.00 -10.55 0.64
N LEU A 47 -33.67 -11.28 -0.43
CA LEU A 47 -34.59 -11.55 -1.57
C LEU A 47 -35.82 -12.38 -1.19
N ILE A 48 -35.65 -13.33 -0.27
CA ILE A 48 -36.74 -14.25 0.15
C ILE A 48 -37.64 -13.60 1.20
N ASP A 49 -37.30 -12.41 1.73
CA ASP A 49 -38.12 -11.74 2.73
C ASP A 49 -39.48 -11.32 2.13
N PRO A 50 -40.63 -11.76 2.69
CA PRO A 50 -41.97 -11.43 2.18
C PRO A 50 -42.25 -9.92 2.11
N LYS A 51 -41.52 -9.09 2.87
CA LYS A 51 -41.67 -7.63 2.92
C LYS A 51 -40.70 -6.90 1.98
N ILE A 52 -40.10 -7.58 1.01
CA ILE A 52 -39.10 -7.00 0.09
C ILE A 52 -39.55 -5.69 -0.58
N LEU A 53 -40.81 -5.59 -1.02
CA LEU A 53 -41.35 -4.38 -1.65
C LEU A 53 -41.33 -3.18 -0.68
N TYR A 54 -41.69 -3.40 0.59
CA TYR A 54 -41.61 -2.36 1.62
C TYR A 54 -40.17 -1.97 1.92
N LYS A 55 -39.26 -2.95 2.01
CA LYS A 55 -37.82 -2.69 2.20
C LYS A 55 -37.26 -1.85 1.06
N PHE A 56 -37.60 -2.16 -0.18
CA PHE A 56 -37.14 -1.41 -1.34
C PHE A 56 -37.65 0.05 -1.31
N ARG A 57 -38.90 0.29 -0.90
CA ARG A 57 -39.40 1.65 -0.69
C ARG A 57 -38.67 2.40 0.43
N ASP A 58 -38.36 1.72 1.52
CA ASP A 58 -37.68 2.33 2.67
C ASP A 58 -36.19 2.63 2.39
N PHE A 59 -35.55 1.91 1.47
CA PHE A 59 -34.20 2.21 0.99
C PHE A 59 -34.09 3.65 0.45
N PHE A 60 -35.07 4.10 -0.36
CA PHE A 60 -35.08 5.47 -0.90
C PHE A 60 -35.28 6.56 0.16
N LYS A 61 -35.66 6.21 1.39
CA LYS A 61 -35.71 7.15 2.51
C LYS A 61 -34.36 7.29 3.23
N ASN A 62 -33.43 6.37 3.01
CA ASN A 62 -32.14 6.33 3.68
C ASN A 62 -31.07 7.09 2.87
N LYS A 63 -30.91 8.39 3.15
CA LYS A 63 -29.96 9.28 2.44
C LYS A 63 -28.52 8.73 2.42
N PRO A 64 -27.93 8.25 3.54
CA PRO A 64 -26.60 7.64 3.51
C PRO A 64 -26.49 6.44 2.54
N ALA A 65 -27.48 5.56 2.54
CA ALA A 65 -27.48 4.40 1.65
C ALA A 65 -27.58 4.81 0.17
N LEU A 66 -28.36 5.85 -0.13
CA LEU A 66 -28.47 6.43 -1.48
C LEU A 66 -27.15 7.04 -1.95
N VAL A 67 -26.37 7.69 -1.08
CA VAL A 67 -25.05 8.21 -1.45
C VAL A 67 -24.11 7.08 -1.86
N VAL A 68 -24.05 5.98 -1.09
CA VAL A 68 -23.20 4.85 -1.46
C VAL A 68 -23.68 4.17 -2.75
N PHE A 69 -25.00 4.02 -2.90
CA PHE A 69 -25.62 3.49 -4.12
C PHE A 69 -25.35 4.37 -5.34
N SER A 70 -25.33 5.70 -5.19
CA SER A 70 -25.10 6.63 -6.30
C SER A 70 -23.78 6.36 -7.02
N ILE A 71 -22.76 5.87 -6.30
CA ILE A 71 -21.48 5.47 -6.90
C ILE A 71 -21.70 4.36 -7.94
N PHE A 72 -22.51 3.36 -7.62
CA PHE A 72 -22.85 2.30 -8.59
C PHE A 72 -23.75 2.84 -9.71
N ALA A 73 -24.75 3.65 -9.36
CA ALA A 73 -25.70 4.21 -10.33
C ALA A 73 -25.01 5.06 -11.42
N ILE A 74 -24.03 5.89 -11.05
CA ILE A 74 -23.29 6.70 -12.02
C ILE A 74 -22.47 5.81 -12.97
N HIS A 75 -21.95 4.66 -12.53
CA HIS A 75 -21.31 3.69 -13.44
C HIS A 75 -22.32 3.02 -14.38
N VAL A 76 -23.59 2.91 -14.01
CA VAL A 76 -24.63 2.45 -14.93
C VAL A 76 -24.95 3.54 -15.96
N ILE A 77 -25.02 4.81 -15.53
CA ILE A 77 -25.21 5.95 -16.44
C ILE A 77 -24.03 6.06 -17.42
N GLY A 78 -22.80 5.80 -16.95
CA GLY A 78 -21.59 5.78 -17.78
C GLY A 78 -21.58 4.75 -18.90
N LEU A 79 -22.53 3.81 -18.94
CA LEU A 79 -22.75 2.92 -20.08
C LEU A 79 -23.27 3.65 -21.32
N LEU A 80 -23.97 4.79 -21.15
CA LEU A 80 -24.59 5.53 -22.26
C LEU A 80 -23.59 6.04 -23.29
N TRP A 81 -22.33 6.22 -22.90
CA TRP A 81 -21.23 6.63 -23.78
C TRP A 81 -20.04 5.66 -23.72
N THR A 82 -20.31 4.40 -23.33
CA THR A 82 -19.30 3.33 -23.34
C THR A 82 -19.28 2.62 -24.70
N SER A 83 -18.07 2.37 -25.22
CA SER A 83 -17.84 1.53 -26.40
C SER A 83 -17.55 0.07 -26.02
N ASP A 84 -16.69 -0.19 -25.03
CA ASP A 84 -16.34 -1.54 -24.58
C ASP A 84 -17.34 -2.08 -23.53
N LEU A 85 -18.47 -2.59 -24.02
CA LEU A 85 -19.48 -3.21 -23.15
C LEU A 85 -18.97 -4.46 -22.43
N HIS A 86 -18.02 -5.21 -23.01
CA HIS A 86 -17.48 -6.41 -22.37
C HIS A 86 -16.75 -6.05 -21.08
N TYR A 87 -15.89 -5.04 -21.13
CA TYR A 87 -15.24 -4.51 -19.95
C TYR A 87 -16.26 -3.91 -18.96
N ALA A 88 -17.24 -3.16 -19.45
CA ALA A 88 -18.23 -2.52 -18.60
C ALA A 88 -19.03 -3.52 -17.75
N TRP A 89 -19.45 -4.64 -18.34
CA TRP A 89 -20.13 -5.71 -17.61
C TRP A 89 -19.24 -6.34 -16.54
N LYS A 90 -17.95 -6.55 -16.86
CA LYS A 90 -16.97 -7.03 -15.88
C LYS A 90 -16.82 -6.05 -14.72
N ASP A 91 -16.74 -4.76 -15.00
CA ASP A 91 -16.56 -3.71 -14.01
C ASP A 91 -17.80 -3.54 -13.11
N LEU A 92 -18.99 -3.47 -13.69
CA LEU A 92 -20.25 -3.44 -12.94
C LEU A 92 -20.42 -4.68 -12.07
N ARG A 93 -20.10 -5.88 -12.58
CA ARG A 93 -20.15 -7.13 -11.79
C ARG A 93 -19.26 -7.06 -10.55
N ILE A 94 -18.06 -6.52 -10.67
CA ILE A 94 -17.13 -6.37 -9.53
C ILE A 94 -17.67 -5.33 -8.53
N LYS A 95 -18.43 -4.33 -8.99
CA LYS A 95 -19.03 -3.28 -8.18
C LYS A 95 -20.43 -3.63 -7.63
N LEU A 96 -21.02 -4.77 -7.98
CA LEU A 96 -22.31 -5.22 -7.43
C LEU A 96 -22.42 -5.17 -5.91
N PRO A 97 -21.36 -5.40 -5.10
CA PRO A 97 -21.46 -5.23 -3.65
C PRO A 97 -21.80 -3.79 -3.22
N LEU A 98 -21.43 -2.77 -4.01
CA LEU A 98 -21.81 -1.36 -3.79
C LEU A 98 -23.29 -1.09 -4.11
N LEU A 99 -23.95 -1.98 -4.85
CA LEU A 99 -25.39 -1.99 -5.03
C LEU A 99 -26.08 -2.76 -3.90
N ALA A 100 -25.68 -4.02 -3.70
CA ALA A 100 -26.37 -4.94 -2.82
C ALA A 100 -26.25 -4.58 -1.34
N LEU A 101 -25.03 -4.30 -0.85
CA LEU A 101 -24.79 -4.12 0.59
C LEU A 101 -25.48 -2.87 1.17
N PRO A 102 -25.47 -1.69 0.52
CA PRO A 102 -26.21 -0.54 1.04
C PRO A 102 -27.70 -0.80 1.15
N ILE A 103 -28.31 -1.47 0.16
CA ILE A 103 -29.74 -1.83 0.18
C ILE A 103 -30.02 -2.80 1.34
N ILE A 104 -29.24 -3.88 1.45
CA ILE A 104 -29.46 -4.91 2.46
C ILE A 104 -29.26 -4.36 3.87
N ILE A 105 -28.18 -3.62 4.13
CA ILE A 105 -27.84 -3.13 5.47
C ILE A 105 -28.80 -2.02 5.91
N SER A 106 -29.23 -1.14 5.00
CA SER A 106 -30.11 -0.02 5.34
C SER A 106 -31.57 -0.42 5.58
N THR A 107 -32.01 -1.54 5.01
CA THR A 107 -33.40 -2.03 5.08
C THR A 107 -33.57 -3.24 6.00
N SER A 108 -32.46 -3.78 6.50
CA SER A 108 -32.46 -4.81 7.55
C SER A 108 -32.71 -4.19 8.93
N PRO A 109 -33.22 -4.98 9.90
CA PRO A 109 -33.40 -4.51 11.26
C PRO A 109 -32.12 -3.91 11.84
N ARG A 110 -32.25 -2.77 12.54
CA ARG A 110 -31.12 -2.12 13.18
C ARG A 110 -30.46 -3.05 14.19
N LEU A 111 -29.13 -3.15 14.11
CA LEU A 111 -28.36 -3.91 15.09
C LEU A 111 -28.45 -3.23 16.45
N ASN A 112 -28.75 -4.01 17.48
CA ASN A 112 -28.58 -3.53 18.84
C ASN A 112 -27.07 -3.36 19.14
N VAL A 113 -26.75 -2.52 20.13
CA VAL A 113 -25.36 -2.18 20.48
C VAL A 113 -24.54 -3.42 20.84
N LYS A 114 -25.13 -4.38 21.56
CA LYS A 114 -24.44 -5.60 22.02
C LYS A 114 -24.04 -6.48 20.83
N THR A 115 -24.96 -6.70 19.89
CA THR A 115 -24.74 -7.46 18.66
C THR A 115 -23.69 -6.78 17.78
N PHE A 116 -23.76 -5.45 17.63
CA PHE A 116 -22.71 -4.70 16.92
C PHE A 116 -21.33 -4.91 17.55
N TYR A 117 -21.23 -4.85 18.89
CA TYR A 117 -19.95 -5.10 19.58
C TYR A 117 -19.43 -6.52 19.36
N TYR A 118 -20.29 -7.54 19.40
CA TYR A 118 -19.84 -8.91 19.09
C TYR A 118 -19.38 -9.06 17.63
N LEU A 119 -20.06 -8.44 16.67
CA LEU A 119 -19.60 -8.44 15.29
C LEU A 119 -18.22 -7.78 15.16
N MET A 120 -17.98 -6.67 15.86
CA MET A 120 -16.65 -6.03 15.89
C MET A 120 -15.60 -6.91 16.58
N LEU A 121 -15.94 -7.67 17.62
CA LEU A 121 -15.03 -8.64 18.23
C LEU A 121 -14.66 -9.77 17.26
N VAL A 122 -15.62 -10.28 16.49
CA VAL A 122 -15.37 -11.26 15.43
C VAL A 122 -14.42 -10.69 14.37
N PHE A 123 -14.63 -9.43 13.95
CA PHE A 123 -13.75 -8.75 13.01
C PHE A 123 -12.32 -8.58 13.55
N ILE A 124 -12.17 -8.14 14.81
CA ILE A 124 -10.87 -8.01 15.47
C ILE A 124 -10.18 -9.38 15.56
N GLY A 125 -10.92 -10.42 15.99
CA GLY A 125 -10.42 -11.78 16.07
C GLY A 125 -9.92 -12.31 14.72
N ALA A 126 -10.63 -12.04 13.63
CA ALA A 126 -10.20 -12.43 12.29
C ALA A 126 -8.92 -11.73 11.83
N ASN A 127 -8.75 -10.45 12.17
CA ASN A 127 -7.51 -9.71 11.89
C ASN A 127 -6.35 -10.21 12.76
N LEU A 128 -6.60 -10.52 14.03
CA LEU A 128 -5.60 -11.14 14.90
C LEU A 128 -5.15 -12.49 14.35
N PHE A 129 -6.10 -13.37 14.00
CA PHE A 129 -5.79 -14.65 13.37
C PHE A 129 -4.95 -14.47 12.10
N GLY A 130 -5.36 -13.58 11.18
CA GLY A 130 -4.61 -13.30 9.96
C GLY A 130 -3.20 -12.78 10.23
N SER A 131 -3.02 -11.93 11.25
CA SER A 131 -1.72 -11.36 11.61
C SER A 131 -0.79 -12.39 12.25
N PHE A 132 -1.28 -13.19 13.20
CA PHE A 132 -0.49 -14.27 13.80
C PHE A 132 -0.09 -15.33 12.77
N TYR A 133 -1.01 -15.73 11.89
CA TYR A 133 -0.70 -16.68 10.82
C TYR A 133 0.36 -16.15 9.84
N SER A 134 0.25 -14.86 9.49
CA SER A 134 1.23 -14.21 8.61
C SER A 134 2.60 -14.09 9.27
N SER A 135 2.65 -13.71 10.56
CA SER A 135 3.88 -13.67 11.34
C SER A 135 4.52 -15.05 11.47
N TYR A 136 3.73 -16.09 11.75
CA TYR A 136 4.22 -17.47 11.80
C TYR A 136 4.90 -17.88 10.49
N LYS A 137 4.29 -17.59 9.34
CA LYS A 137 4.93 -17.85 8.03
C LYS A 137 6.20 -17.04 7.82
N LEU A 138 6.20 -15.77 8.19
CA LEU A 138 7.35 -14.88 8.06
C LEU A 138 8.57 -15.41 8.84
N PHE A 139 8.37 -16.01 10.01
CA PHE A 139 9.45 -16.54 10.84
C PHE A 139 9.87 -17.99 10.51
N THR A 140 9.07 -18.74 9.77
CA THR A 140 9.32 -20.17 9.49
C THR A 140 9.78 -20.47 8.08
N GLN A 141 9.55 -19.57 7.11
CA GLN A 141 9.97 -19.78 5.72
C GLN A 141 11.21 -18.93 5.39
N GLU A 142 12.31 -19.57 4.98
CA GLU A 142 13.57 -18.90 4.61
C GLU A 142 13.44 -17.95 3.41
N ILE A 143 12.43 -18.14 2.54
CA ILE A 143 12.24 -17.38 1.31
C ILE A 143 10.79 -16.89 1.20
N TYR A 144 10.28 -16.22 2.24
CA TYR A 144 9.04 -15.46 2.09
C TYR A 144 9.37 -14.02 1.69
N GLN A 145 9.00 -13.62 0.47
CA GLN A 145 8.93 -12.20 0.13
C GLN A 145 7.84 -11.57 1.04
N PRO A 146 8.17 -10.60 1.92
CA PRO A 146 7.24 -10.02 2.89
C PRO A 146 6.03 -9.28 2.28
N ARG A 147 5.89 -9.32 0.95
CA ARG A 147 4.87 -8.60 0.18
C ARG A 147 3.67 -9.44 -0.21
N SER A 148 3.64 -10.73 0.08
CA SER A 148 2.40 -11.49 0.03
C SER A 148 1.84 -11.54 1.45
N ALA A 149 0.60 -11.07 1.65
CA ALA A 149 -0.18 -11.56 2.78
C ALA A 149 -0.87 -12.83 2.27
N PRO A 150 -0.90 -13.94 3.04
CA PRO A 150 -1.26 -15.25 2.53
C PRO A 150 -2.69 -15.35 2.03
N PHE A 151 -3.57 -14.46 2.51
CA PHE A 151 -5.00 -14.51 2.26
C PHE A 151 -5.49 -13.45 1.25
N ILE A 152 -4.98 -12.22 1.36
CA ILE A 152 -5.37 -11.07 0.55
C ILE A 152 -4.16 -10.18 0.30
N SER A 153 -4.28 -9.18 -0.59
CA SER A 153 -3.19 -8.22 -0.81
C SER A 153 -2.83 -7.45 0.47
N LEU A 154 -1.54 -7.21 0.70
CA LEU A 154 -1.03 -6.51 1.88
C LEU A 154 -1.75 -5.18 2.16
N ILE A 155 -2.04 -4.37 1.13
CA ILE A 155 -2.72 -3.08 1.28
C ILE A 155 -4.13 -3.25 1.85
N ARG A 156 -4.90 -4.22 1.35
CA ARG A 156 -6.24 -4.54 1.87
C ARG A 156 -6.16 -5.05 3.30
N PHE A 157 -5.17 -5.88 3.62
CA PHE A 157 -5.01 -6.37 4.98
C PHE A 157 -4.64 -5.25 5.95
N ALA A 158 -3.73 -4.36 5.56
CA ALA A 158 -3.36 -3.19 6.35
C ALA A 158 -4.56 -2.27 6.62
N LEU A 159 -5.44 -2.06 5.64
CA LEU A 159 -6.68 -1.29 5.84
C LEU A 159 -7.61 -1.96 6.86
N ASN A 160 -7.81 -3.28 6.77
CA ASN A 160 -8.62 -4.03 7.75
C ASN A 160 -8.02 -3.94 9.15
N ILE A 161 -6.69 -4.02 9.26
CA ILE A 161 -5.96 -3.84 10.52
C ILE A 161 -6.18 -2.44 11.08
N SER A 162 -6.13 -1.38 10.26
CA SER A 162 -6.41 -0.01 10.71
C SER A 162 -7.83 0.12 11.30
N VAL A 163 -8.84 -0.49 10.66
CA VAL A 163 -10.22 -0.51 11.18
C VAL A 163 -10.29 -1.31 12.49
N ALA A 164 -9.65 -2.48 12.55
CA ALA A 164 -9.63 -3.33 13.74
C ALA A 164 -8.91 -2.66 14.91
N PHE A 165 -7.85 -1.89 14.64
CA PHE A 165 -7.15 -1.07 15.63
C PHE A 165 -8.10 -0.06 16.28
N PHE A 166 -8.78 0.78 15.49
CA PHE A 166 -9.71 1.76 16.06
C PHE A 166 -10.91 1.10 16.74
N ALA A 167 -11.43 0.00 16.20
CA ALA A 167 -12.49 -0.77 16.84
C ALA A 167 -12.05 -1.35 18.19
N GLY A 168 -10.85 -1.93 18.27
CA GLY A 168 -10.29 -2.49 19.50
C GLY A 168 -10.08 -1.42 20.58
N ILE A 169 -9.52 -0.27 20.19
CA ILE A 169 -9.38 0.89 21.08
C ILE A 169 -10.76 1.37 21.56
N TYR A 170 -11.72 1.57 20.66
CA TYR A 170 -13.07 2.01 21.03
C TYR A 170 -13.75 1.06 22.01
N LEU A 171 -13.71 -0.26 21.74
CA LEU A 171 -14.32 -1.28 22.61
C LEU A 171 -13.61 -1.39 23.98
N SER A 172 -12.31 -1.08 24.05
CA SER A 172 -11.56 -1.07 25.32
C SER A 172 -12.07 -0.02 26.33
N PHE A 173 -12.81 0.99 25.86
CA PHE A 173 -13.45 2.00 26.73
C PHE A 173 -14.89 1.66 27.13
N GLN A 174 -15.49 0.58 26.60
CA GLN A 174 -16.90 0.23 26.84
C GLN A 174 -17.11 -0.53 28.16
N LYS A 175 -16.94 0.16 29.29
CA LYS A 175 -17.04 -0.41 30.66
C LYS A 175 -18.35 -1.15 30.95
N LYS A 176 -19.46 -0.72 30.34
CA LYS A 176 -20.79 -1.31 30.51
C LYS A 176 -20.89 -2.74 29.96
N TYR A 177 -20.10 -3.06 28.93
CA TYR A 177 -20.24 -4.31 28.18
C TYR A 177 -19.10 -5.31 28.42
N PHE A 178 -17.93 -4.82 28.85
CA PHE A 178 -16.73 -5.65 28.96
C PHE A 178 -16.00 -5.46 30.30
N SER A 179 -15.52 -6.58 30.86
CA SER A 179 -14.72 -6.59 32.09
C SER A 179 -13.40 -5.84 31.92
N LYS A 180 -12.80 -5.38 33.03
CA LYS A 180 -11.50 -4.67 33.01
C LYS A 180 -10.42 -5.51 32.31
N VAL A 181 -10.35 -6.81 32.59
CA VAL A 181 -9.38 -7.74 31.99
C VAL A 181 -9.57 -7.83 30.47
N PHE A 182 -10.81 -8.01 30.01
CA PHE A 182 -11.08 -8.12 28.57
C PHE A 182 -10.79 -6.81 27.83
N ARG A 183 -11.04 -5.66 28.46
CA ARG A 183 -10.69 -4.34 27.89
C ARG A 183 -9.17 -4.16 27.77
N ILE A 184 -8.39 -4.63 28.73
CA ILE A 184 -6.92 -4.64 28.63
C ILE A 184 -6.47 -5.55 27.48
N PHE A 185 -7.06 -6.74 27.34
CA PHE A 185 -6.78 -7.64 26.23
C PHE A 185 -7.06 -7.00 24.86
N LEU A 186 -8.16 -6.24 24.71
CA LEU A 186 -8.45 -5.50 23.47
C LEU A 186 -7.44 -4.38 23.18
N ALA A 187 -6.97 -3.68 24.22
CA ALA A 187 -5.92 -2.67 24.06
C ALA A 187 -4.59 -3.31 23.63
N LEU A 188 -4.19 -4.42 24.26
CA LEU A 188 -3.00 -5.19 23.88
C LEU A 188 -3.12 -5.77 22.45
N SER A 189 -4.30 -6.25 22.08
CA SER A 189 -4.59 -6.72 20.71
C SER A 189 -4.42 -5.59 19.69
N SER A 190 -4.84 -4.37 20.03
CA SER A 190 -4.67 -3.19 19.16
C SER A 190 -3.19 -2.81 19.02
N ILE A 191 -2.41 -2.90 20.10
CA ILE A 191 -0.96 -2.68 20.08
C ILE A 191 -0.26 -3.74 19.22
N TRP A 192 -0.63 -5.02 19.35
CA TRP A 192 -0.11 -6.09 18.50
C TRP A 192 -0.38 -5.82 17.02
N LEU A 193 -1.61 -5.43 16.67
CA LEU A 193 -2.00 -5.10 15.30
C LEU A 193 -1.18 -3.93 14.73
N LEU A 194 -0.88 -2.92 15.55
CA LEU A 194 0.00 -1.81 15.17
C LEU A 194 1.45 -2.29 14.95
N PHE A 195 1.97 -3.12 15.85
CA PHE A 195 3.30 -3.74 15.70
C PHE A 195 3.40 -4.60 14.44
N PHE A 196 2.35 -5.36 14.12
CA PHE A 196 2.30 -6.19 12.93
C PHE A 196 2.41 -5.36 11.62
N LEU A 197 1.89 -4.13 11.59
CA LEU A 197 2.11 -3.24 10.44
C LEU A 197 3.59 -2.89 10.23
N THR A 198 4.38 -2.82 11.31
CA THR A 198 5.85 -2.65 11.22
C THR A 198 6.50 -3.90 10.63
N LEU A 199 6.11 -5.10 11.08
CA LEU A 199 6.63 -6.37 10.56
C LEU A 199 6.42 -6.50 9.04
N MET A 200 5.28 -6.02 8.54
CA MET A 200 4.94 -6.06 7.12
C MET A 200 5.39 -4.82 6.33
N GLU A 201 6.16 -3.90 6.92
CA GLU A 201 6.63 -2.64 6.30
C GLU A 201 5.50 -1.83 5.62
N SER A 202 4.29 -1.83 6.20
CA SER A 202 3.10 -1.26 5.55
C SER A 202 2.97 0.25 5.77
N VAL A 203 3.66 1.03 4.94
CA VAL A 203 3.61 2.51 4.97
C VAL A 203 2.17 3.04 4.85
N THR A 204 1.34 2.42 4.00
CA THR A 204 -0.07 2.82 3.81
C THR A 204 -0.91 2.61 5.06
N GLY A 205 -0.69 1.52 5.80
CA GLY A 205 -1.43 1.24 7.04
C GLY A 205 -1.14 2.28 8.11
N PHE A 206 0.14 2.66 8.28
CA PHE A 206 0.54 3.73 9.20
C PHE A 206 -0.03 5.09 8.79
N ALA A 207 0.06 5.44 7.50
CA ALA A 207 -0.49 6.71 7.01
C ALA A 207 -1.99 6.84 7.33
N ILE A 208 -2.78 5.78 7.12
CA ILE A 208 -4.22 5.77 7.42
C ILE A 208 -4.48 5.94 8.93
N ILE A 209 -3.71 5.25 9.78
CA ILE A 209 -3.85 5.37 11.24
C ILE A 209 -3.52 6.78 11.69
N VAL A 210 -2.43 7.39 11.20
CA VAL A 210 -2.03 8.76 11.56
C VAL A 210 -3.08 9.76 11.12
N ILE A 211 -3.48 9.73 9.83
CA ILE A 211 -4.49 10.66 9.28
C ILE A 211 -5.81 10.54 10.04
N THR A 212 -6.30 9.31 10.24
CA THR A 212 -7.56 9.07 10.95
C THR A 212 -7.47 9.52 12.41
N SER A 213 -6.34 9.28 13.08
CA SER A 213 -6.11 9.74 14.45
C SER A 213 -6.13 11.26 14.53
N ILE A 214 -5.48 11.97 13.60
CA ILE A 214 -5.49 13.43 13.54
C ILE A 214 -6.92 13.96 13.35
N ILE A 215 -7.70 13.37 12.44
CA ILE A 215 -9.10 13.75 12.21
C ILE A 215 -9.94 13.55 13.47
N LEU A 216 -9.88 12.36 14.08
CA LEU A 216 -10.65 12.04 15.28
C LEU A 216 -10.25 12.91 16.48
N LEU A 217 -8.94 13.15 16.66
CA LEU A 217 -8.43 14.06 17.68
C LEU A 217 -8.92 15.49 17.44
N THR A 218 -8.91 15.96 16.20
CA THR A 218 -9.41 17.31 15.85
C THR A 218 -10.90 17.45 16.20
N ILE A 219 -11.73 16.48 15.79
CA ILE A 219 -13.16 16.45 16.11
C ILE A 219 -13.37 16.43 17.64
N PHE A 220 -12.58 15.64 18.37
CA PHE A 220 -12.65 15.58 19.83
C PHE A 220 -12.26 16.91 20.50
N VAL A 221 -11.18 17.53 20.04
CA VAL A 221 -10.63 18.79 20.57
C VAL A 221 -11.57 19.97 20.35
N ILE A 222 -12.26 20.04 19.22
CA ILE A 222 -13.25 21.11 18.93
C ILE A 222 -14.34 21.15 20.00
N ASN A 223 -14.75 19.99 20.52
CA ASN A 223 -15.81 19.87 21.52
C ASN A 223 -15.31 19.99 22.97
N LEU A 224 -14.01 20.22 23.18
CA LEU A 224 -13.40 20.14 24.50
C LEU A 224 -13.43 21.50 25.23
N LYS A 225 -14.05 21.54 26.41
CA LYS A 225 -14.20 22.77 27.23
C LYS A 225 -12.95 23.16 28.02
N ARG A 226 -12.11 22.19 28.41
CA ARG A 226 -10.92 22.43 29.26
C ARG A 226 -9.75 22.95 28.43
N ILE A 227 -9.47 24.25 28.52
CA ILE A 227 -8.47 24.92 27.65
C ILE A 227 -7.07 24.29 27.71
N VAL A 228 -6.59 23.88 28.88
CA VAL A 228 -5.25 23.28 29.03
C VAL A 228 -5.12 21.97 28.24
N VAL A 229 -6.10 21.08 28.37
CA VAL A 229 -6.13 19.81 27.63
C VAL A 229 -6.31 20.06 26.13
N LYS A 230 -7.13 21.06 25.77
CA LYS A 230 -7.33 21.47 24.38
C LYS A 230 -6.02 21.94 23.75
N SER A 231 -5.28 22.82 24.41
CA SER A 231 -3.99 23.32 23.94
C SER A 231 -2.94 22.22 23.82
N ALA A 232 -2.87 21.30 24.79
CA ALA A 232 -1.96 20.16 24.73
C ALA A 232 -2.26 19.24 23.54
N LEU A 233 -3.54 18.94 23.27
CA LEU A 233 -3.92 18.10 22.13
C LEU A 233 -3.71 18.80 20.79
N LEU A 234 -3.97 20.11 20.70
CA LEU A 234 -3.65 20.92 19.52
C LEU A 234 -2.14 20.92 19.21
N PHE A 235 -1.30 20.99 20.24
CA PHE A 235 0.14 20.84 20.09
C PHE A 235 0.49 19.50 19.44
N PHE A 236 -0.05 18.38 19.89
CA PHE A 236 0.23 17.07 19.27
C PHE A 236 -0.30 16.95 17.84
N ILE A 237 -1.46 17.53 17.53
CA ILE A 237 -2.02 17.56 16.17
C ILE A 237 -1.04 18.24 15.18
N ILE A 238 -0.31 19.26 15.62
CA ILE A 238 0.68 19.99 14.80
C ILE A 238 2.05 19.32 14.87
N ALA A 239 2.48 18.90 16.06
CA ALA A 239 3.80 18.32 16.29
C ALA A 239 4.02 17.01 15.53
N ILE A 240 2.98 16.17 15.38
CA ILE A 240 3.10 14.89 14.65
C ILE A 240 3.44 15.11 13.16
N PRO A 241 2.67 15.91 12.37
CA PRO A 241 3.05 16.24 11.00
C PRO A 241 4.42 16.89 10.87
N VAL A 242 4.77 17.82 11.78
CA VAL A 242 6.09 18.48 11.77
C VAL A 242 7.20 17.46 12.01
N PHE A 243 7.06 16.58 13.00
CA PHE A 243 8.01 15.52 13.26
C PHE A 243 8.16 14.59 12.05
N MET A 244 7.05 14.17 11.44
CA MET A 244 7.09 13.33 10.23
C MET A 244 7.80 14.02 9.07
N PHE A 245 7.58 15.33 8.89
CA PHE A 245 8.27 16.12 7.87
C PHE A 245 9.78 16.20 8.14
N LEU A 246 10.18 16.53 9.38
CA LEU A 246 11.60 16.59 9.76
C LEU A 246 12.29 15.23 9.65
N PHE A 247 11.60 14.16 10.03
CA PHE A 247 12.10 12.79 9.86
C PHE A 247 12.29 12.43 8.38
N MET A 248 11.32 12.81 7.53
CA MET A 248 11.42 12.56 6.10
C MET A 248 12.51 13.39 5.43
N LYS A 249 12.68 14.64 5.88
CA LYS A 249 13.80 15.50 5.47
C LYS A 249 15.14 14.88 5.87
N SER A 250 15.26 14.35 7.09
CA SER A 250 16.48 13.68 7.53
C SER A 250 16.81 12.46 6.66
N ILE A 251 15.82 11.66 6.26
CA ILE A 251 16.04 10.54 5.34
C ILE A 251 16.45 11.04 3.94
N TYR A 252 15.82 12.10 3.46
CA TYR A 252 16.18 12.73 2.19
C TYR A 252 17.65 13.20 2.20
N ASP A 253 18.04 13.96 3.23
CA ASP A 253 19.39 14.50 3.40
C ASP A 253 20.45 13.39 3.58
N GLU A 254 20.07 12.22 4.12
CA GLU A 254 20.93 11.02 4.22
C GLU A 254 21.19 10.37 2.85
N ILE A 255 20.19 10.37 1.96
CA ILE A 255 20.24 9.66 0.67
C ILE A 255 20.78 10.55 -0.45
N THR A 256 20.50 11.85 -0.42
CA THR A 256 20.89 12.77 -1.50
C THR A 256 22.30 13.33 -1.30
N PRO A 257 23.11 13.45 -2.37
CA PRO A 257 24.43 14.05 -2.27
C PRO A 257 24.39 15.50 -1.81
N LYS A 258 25.28 15.84 -0.87
CA LYS A 258 25.41 17.21 -0.32
C LYS A 258 26.05 18.19 -1.30
N LYS A 259 26.85 17.70 -2.24
CA LYS A 259 27.54 18.49 -3.26
C LYS A 259 26.96 18.18 -4.65
N PRO A 260 26.92 19.18 -5.56
CA PRO A 260 26.57 18.93 -6.95
C PRO A 260 27.57 17.98 -7.61
N PHE A 261 27.16 17.37 -8.73
CA PHE A 261 27.98 16.40 -9.45
C PHE A 261 29.34 16.98 -9.86
N TYR A 262 29.37 18.20 -10.40
CA TYR A 262 30.61 18.95 -10.60
C TYR A 262 30.74 20.00 -9.51
N HIS A 263 31.90 20.02 -8.85
CA HIS A 263 32.24 20.99 -7.82
C HIS A 263 33.76 21.23 -7.81
N GLU A 264 34.19 22.36 -7.26
CA GLU A 264 35.60 22.81 -7.35
C GLU A 264 36.59 21.86 -6.68
N SER A 265 36.17 21.19 -5.60
CA SER A 265 36.99 20.22 -4.87
C SER A 265 36.90 18.79 -5.42
N LEU A 266 36.56 18.61 -6.71
CA LEU A 266 36.44 17.29 -7.33
C LEU A 266 37.83 16.81 -7.77
N ASP A 267 38.30 15.74 -7.15
CA ASP A 267 39.62 15.18 -7.48
C ASP A 267 39.66 14.64 -8.91
N LYS A 268 40.77 14.95 -9.60
CA LYS A 268 40.98 14.59 -11.01
C LYS A 268 41.77 13.29 -11.18
N PHE A 269 42.57 12.91 -10.18
CA PHE A 269 43.48 11.77 -10.26
C PHE A 269 43.36 10.87 -9.02
N THR A 270 43.59 9.57 -9.22
CA THR A 270 43.72 8.57 -8.15
C THR A 270 45.01 8.79 -7.36
N SER A 271 45.15 8.11 -6.21
CA SER A 271 46.40 8.07 -5.45
C SER A 271 47.59 7.53 -6.26
N ARG A 272 47.31 6.73 -7.29
CA ARG A 272 48.29 6.18 -8.24
C ARG A 272 48.58 7.09 -9.44
N GLY A 273 47.94 8.25 -9.51
CA GLY A 273 48.15 9.25 -10.56
C GLY A 273 47.35 9.03 -11.84
N ASN A 274 46.46 8.02 -11.88
CA ASN A 274 45.59 7.78 -13.04
C ASN A 274 44.39 8.75 -13.02
N PRO A 275 43.91 9.23 -14.18
CA PRO A 275 42.76 10.13 -14.21
C PRO A 275 41.47 9.42 -13.77
N TYR A 276 40.62 10.13 -13.03
CA TYR A 276 39.25 9.69 -12.78
C TYR A 276 38.35 10.03 -13.96
N LEU A 277 37.52 9.07 -14.35
CA LEU A 277 36.30 9.29 -15.11
C LEU A 277 35.20 9.79 -14.16
N HIS A 278 34.56 10.90 -14.56
CA HIS A 278 33.37 11.45 -13.93
C HIS A 278 32.23 11.50 -14.94
N ASP A 279 31.47 10.41 -15.03
CA ASP A 279 30.43 10.21 -16.02
C ASP A 279 29.07 10.69 -15.48
N SER A 280 28.64 11.87 -15.94
CA SER A 280 27.33 12.44 -15.57
C SER A 280 26.15 11.74 -16.25
N THR A 281 26.39 10.90 -17.25
CA THR A 281 25.36 10.07 -17.89
C THR A 281 25.07 8.79 -17.11
N LEU A 282 26.00 8.37 -16.24
CA LEU A 282 25.79 7.28 -15.31
C LEU A 282 24.94 7.75 -14.12
N PHE A 283 23.63 7.78 -14.35
CA PHE A 283 22.68 8.24 -13.36
C PHE A 283 22.57 7.30 -12.16
N GLY A 284 22.35 7.91 -10.98
CA GLY A 284 22.09 7.18 -9.75
C GLY A 284 22.79 7.82 -8.55
N ILE A 285 22.18 7.62 -7.40
CA ILE A 285 22.73 7.98 -6.10
C ILE A 285 22.67 6.78 -5.17
N GLU A 286 23.69 6.60 -4.35
CA GLU A 286 23.74 5.59 -3.30
C GLU A 286 24.25 6.27 -2.03
N ASN A 287 23.43 6.31 -0.97
CA ASN A 287 23.80 6.80 0.36
C ASN A 287 24.53 8.15 0.38
N GLY A 288 24.03 9.13 -0.38
CA GLY A 288 24.60 10.46 -0.45
C GLY A 288 25.79 10.61 -1.41
N ASN A 289 26.08 9.61 -2.23
CA ASN A 289 27.19 9.63 -3.19
C ASN A 289 26.69 9.44 -4.63
N TRP A 290 27.33 10.12 -5.58
CA TRP A 290 27.05 9.99 -7.01
C TRP A 290 27.68 8.72 -7.57
N VAL A 291 26.87 7.90 -8.25
CA VAL A 291 27.36 6.66 -8.88
C VAL A 291 28.42 6.97 -9.93
N GLY A 292 28.20 8.00 -10.76
CA GLY A 292 29.11 8.41 -11.84
C GLY A 292 30.42 9.12 -11.47
N GLN A 293 30.72 9.39 -10.19
CA GLN A 293 31.95 10.11 -9.80
C GLN A 293 33.11 9.18 -9.43
N TYR A 294 34.36 9.62 -9.60
CA TYR A 294 35.56 8.93 -9.12
C TYR A 294 35.70 7.48 -9.62
N ILE A 295 35.58 7.27 -10.94
CA ILE A 295 35.68 5.94 -11.56
C ILE A 295 37.03 5.78 -12.27
N ASN A 296 37.77 4.73 -11.97
CA ASN A 296 38.91 4.29 -12.77
C ASN A 296 38.78 2.79 -13.06
N VAL A 297 38.33 2.45 -14.27
CA VAL A 297 37.98 1.07 -14.64
C VAL A 297 39.21 0.16 -14.69
N GLU A 298 40.33 0.67 -15.20
CA GLU A 298 41.58 -0.10 -15.33
C GLU A 298 42.11 -0.56 -13.96
N GLU A 299 42.12 0.34 -12.97
CA GLU A 299 42.50 0.02 -11.60
C GLU A 299 41.53 -1.00 -10.97
N LEU A 300 40.22 -0.81 -11.16
CA LEU A 300 39.21 -1.73 -10.65
C LEU A 300 39.37 -3.13 -11.24
N GLU A 301 39.54 -3.25 -12.56
CA GLU A 301 39.69 -4.54 -13.23
C GLU A 301 40.94 -5.28 -12.76
N SER A 302 42.08 -4.56 -12.72
CA SER A 302 43.36 -5.11 -12.24
C SER A 302 43.27 -5.62 -10.80
N GLU A 303 42.67 -4.85 -9.88
CA GLU A 303 42.58 -5.28 -8.48
C GLU A 303 41.44 -6.28 -8.23
N TRP A 304 40.32 -6.19 -8.95
CA TRP A 304 39.20 -7.12 -8.79
C TRP A 304 39.60 -8.54 -9.18
N ASN A 305 40.29 -8.70 -10.31
CA ASN A 305 40.74 -10.01 -10.81
C ASN A 305 41.79 -10.67 -9.90
N LYS A 306 42.39 -9.94 -8.93
CA LYS A 306 43.24 -10.53 -7.88
C LYS A 306 42.44 -11.07 -6.70
N ARG A 307 41.21 -10.58 -6.50
CA ARG A 307 40.40 -10.82 -5.30
C ARG A 307 39.18 -11.70 -5.55
N SER A 308 38.70 -11.78 -6.79
CA SER A 308 37.57 -12.61 -7.20
C SER A 308 37.96 -13.55 -8.33
N ASN A 309 37.36 -14.74 -8.34
CA ASN A 309 37.47 -15.70 -9.45
C ASN A 309 36.51 -15.35 -10.61
N ILE A 310 35.59 -14.42 -10.41
CA ILE A 310 34.66 -13.93 -11.42
C ILE A 310 35.26 -12.67 -12.03
N LYS A 311 35.44 -12.66 -13.35
CA LYS A 311 36.02 -11.49 -14.04
C LYS A 311 35.06 -10.29 -13.98
N LEU A 312 35.61 -9.08 -13.91
CA LEU A 312 34.81 -7.86 -13.78
C LEU A 312 33.90 -7.58 -15.00
N ASP A 313 34.33 -8.01 -16.18
CA ASP A 313 33.59 -7.90 -17.45
C ASP A 313 32.46 -8.93 -17.60
N SER A 314 32.27 -9.82 -16.62
CA SER A 314 31.21 -10.82 -16.63
C SER A 314 29.88 -10.26 -16.11
N VAL A 315 28.87 -11.14 -16.09
CA VAL A 315 27.60 -10.90 -15.41
C VAL A 315 27.61 -11.45 -13.99
N ASP A 316 26.79 -10.87 -13.12
CA ASP A 316 26.45 -11.38 -11.80
C ASP A 316 25.47 -12.56 -11.89
N LYS A 317 25.13 -13.15 -10.73
CA LYS A 317 24.20 -14.28 -10.61
C LYS A 317 22.80 -14.02 -11.21
N TYR A 318 22.41 -12.77 -11.39
CA TYR A 318 21.11 -12.36 -11.94
C TYR A 318 21.18 -11.87 -13.39
N GLY A 319 22.36 -11.94 -14.02
CA GLY A 319 22.58 -11.52 -15.40
C GLY A 319 22.84 -10.03 -15.59
N HIS A 320 23.06 -9.25 -14.51
CA HIS A 320 23.48 -7.85 -14.63
C HIS A 320 25.01 -7.77 -14.78
N GLY A 321 25.54 -6.75 -15.45
CA GLY A 321 27.00 -6.58 -15.55
C GLY A 321 27.65 -6.36 -14.18
N LEU A 322 28.62 -7.20 -13.82
CA LEU A 322 29.26 -7.21 -12.50
C LEU A 322 29.94 -5.87 -12.17
N MET A 323 30.53 -5.22 -13.18
CA MET A 323 31.08 -3.87 -13.06
C MET A 323 30.07 -2.86 -12.51
N TYR A 324 28.81 -2.89 -12.97
CA TYR A 324 27.78 -1.97 -12.47
C TYR A 324 27.40 -2.29 -11.02
N THR A 325 27.33 -3.57 -10.66
CA THR A 325 27.08 -4.01 -9.28
C THR A 325 28.20 -3.55 -8.35
N LEU A 326 29.46 -3.73 -8.75
CA LEU A 326 30.65 -3.26 -8.02
C LEU A 326 30.63 -1.74 -7.82
N ILE A 327 30.46 -0.97 -8.90
CA ILE A 327 30.45 0.50 -8.86
C ILE A 327 29.37 1.01 -7.90
N ARG A 328 28.15 0.44 -7.97
CA ARG A 328 27.06 0.83 -7.06
C ARG A 328 27.34 0.42 -5.62
N TYR A 329 27.88 -0.77 -5.37
CA TYR A 329 28.19 -1.24 -4.02
C TYR A 329 29.25 -0.36 -3.36
N MET A 330 30.35 -0.07 -4.06
CA MET A 330 31.40 0.84 -3.58
C MET A 330 30.85 2.25 -3.33
N THR A 331 30.01 2.77 -4.24
CA THR A 331 29.35 4.07 -4.06
C THR A 331 28.47 4.07 -2.81
N SER A 332 27.75 2.97 -2.53
CA SER A 332 26.90 2.85 -1.34
C SER A 332 27.68 2.84 -0.01
N LYS A 333 28.97 2.45 -0.04
CA LYS A 333 29.92 2.55 1.08
C LYS A 333 30.65 3.90 1.16
N GLY A 334 30.42 4.81 0.21
CA GLY A 334 31.14 6.08 0.11
C GLY A 334 32.60 5.93 -0.34
N LEU A 335 32.93 4.81 -0.99
CA LEU A 335 34.27 4.53 -1.50
C LEU A 335 34.43 5.10 -2.92
N ARG A 336 35.65 5.51 -3.26
CA ARG A 336 36.03 5.82 -4.64
C ARG A 336 36.16 4.54 -5.44
N LYS A 337 35.87 4.59 -6.73
CA LYS A 337 35.83 3.41 -7.60
C LYS A 337 37.19 3.28 -8.30
N ASP A 338 38.20 3.04 -7.47
CA ASP A 338 39.62 2.88 -7.82
C ASP A 338 40.23 1.72 -7.01
N ALA A 339 41.54 1.49 -7.16
CA ALA A 339 42.23 0.42 -6.47
C ALA A 339 42.16 0.51 -4.94
N ASP A 340 42.30 1.71 -4.38
CA ASP A 340 42.33 1.91 -2.92
C ASP A 340 40.95 1.67 -2.31
N GLY A 341 39.90 2.18 -2.95
CA GLY A 341 38.52 1.90 -2.57
C GLY A 341 38.20 0.41 -2.70
N LEU A 342 38.69 -0.27 -3.73
CA LEU A 342 38.49 -1.70 -3.87
C LEU A 342 39.19 -2.48 -2.76
N ASN A 343 40.42 -2.11 -2.43
CA ASN A 343 41.20 -2.75 -1.38
C ASN A 343 40.60 -2.56 0.02
N ALA A 344 39.79 -1.51 0.22
CA ALA A 344 39.03 -1.31 1.45
C ALA A 344 37.83 -2.28 1.62
N LEU A 345 37.43 -3.03 0.58
CA LEU A 345 36.34 -4.01 0.67
C LEU A 345 36.78 -5.26 1.47
N THR A 346 35.89 -5.78 2.31
CA THR A 346 36.11 -7.04 3.05
C THR A 346 35.82 -8.27 2.17
N PRO A 347 36.22 -9.48 2.56
CA PRO A 347 35.84 -10.70 1.84
C PRO A 347 34.32 -10.89 1.72
N GLU A 348 33.56 -10.47 2.73
CA GLU A 348 32.10 -10.50 2.70
C GLU A 348 31.52 -9.51 1.67
N ASP A 349 32.12 -8.31 1.55
CA ASP A 349 31.73 -7.34 0.51
C ASP A 349 31.90 -7.93 -0.89
N ILE A 350 33.04 -8.61 -1.15
CA ILE A 350 33.29 -9.26 -2.44
C ILE A 350 32.21 -10.31 -2.73
N HIS A 351 31.91 -11.16 -1.75
CA HIS A 351 30.84 -12.16 -1.89
C HIS A 351 29.46 -11.54 -2.15
N ASN A 352 29.14 -10.43 -1.47
CA ASN A 352 27.89 -9.70 -1.68
C ASN A 352 27.80 -9.17 -3.12
N ILE A 353 28.88 -8.63 -3.67
CA ILE A 353 28.94 -8.13 -5.05
C ILE A 353 28.79 -9.28 -6.05
N GLU A 354 29.51 -10.39 -5.86
CA GLU A 354 29.42 -11.59 -6.71
C GLU A 354 28.00 -12.18 -6.75
N THR A 355 27.28 -12.09 -5.63
CA THR A 355 25.89 -12.54 -5.51
C THR A 355 24.87 -11.52 -6.00
N GLY A 356 25.30 -10.37 -6.54
CA GLY A 356 24.44 -9.36 -7.17
C GLY A 356 23.89 -8.30 -6.22
N ILE A 357 24.43 -8.17 -5.01
CA ILE A 357 24.05 -7.11 -4.06
C ILE A 357 24.76 -5.82 -4.46
N ALA A 358 24.01 -4.86 -5.01
CA ALA A 358 24.54 -3.59 -5.50
C ALA A 358 24.58 -2.45 -4.46
N SER A 359 24.06 -2.66 -3.24
CA SER A 359 23.99 -1.59 -2.22
C SER A 359 24.00 -2.19 -0.81
N ILE A 360 24.77 -1.61 0.10
CA ILE A 360 24.80 -2.02 1.52
C ILE A 360 23.44 -1.89 2.20
N ASN A 361 22.56 -1.03 1.69
CA ASN A 361 21.20 -0.88 2.22
C ASN A 361 20.40 -2.18 2.15
N HIS A 362 20.68 -3.03 1.16
CA HIS A 362 20.01 -4.34 1.04
C HIS A 362 20.39 -5.31 2.17
N LEU A 363 21.51 -5.06 2.85
CA LEU A 363 21.99 -5.81 4.01
C LEU A 363 21.43 -5.27 5.33
N GLU A 364 20.87 -4.05 5.35
CA GLU A 364 20.27 -3.46 6.54
C GLU A 364 19.07 -4.30 7.01
N LYS A 365 18.87 -4.35 8.34
CA LYS A 365 17.68 -4.99 8.92
C LYS A 365 16.41 -4.31 8.39
N ARG A 366 15.59 -5.12 7.72
CA ARG A 366 14.26 -4.74 7.22
C ARG A 366 13.41 -4.12 8.32
N ASN A 367 13.03 -2.87 8.12
CA ASN A 367 12.20 -2.10 9.03
C ASN A 367 11.54 -0.92 8.27
N ILE A 368 10.69 -0.17 8.97
CA ILE A 368 10.00 0.96 8.36
C ILE A 368 10.94 2.07 7.87
N LYS A 369 12.08 2.32 8.55
CA LYS A 369 13.08 3.29 8.09
C LYS A 369 13.68 2.86 6.76
N HIS A 370 14.08 1.60 6.63
CA HIS A 370 14.59 1.03 5.38
C HIS A 370 13.56 1.17 4.25
N ARG A 371 12.28 0.84 4.49
CA ARG A 371 11.22 1.03 3.48
C ARG A 371 11.05 2.49 3.07
N LEU A 372 11.09 3.43 4.02
CA LEU A 372 11.03 4.86 3.73
C LEU A 372 12.24 5.34 2.93
N LYS A 373 13.46 4.85 3.25
CA LYS A 373 14.66 5.10 2.45
C LYS A 373 14.46 4.62 1.01
N THR A 374 13.95 3.41 0.80
CA THR A 374 13.64 2.89 -0.54
C THR A 374 12.67 3.80 -1.29
N VAL A 375 11.59 4.26 -0.65
CA VAL A 375 10.60 5.15 -1.28
C VAL A 375 11.22 6.49 -1.66
N VAL A 376 12.02 7.09 -0.78
CA VAL A 376 12.72 8.36 -1.07
C VAL A 376 13.71 8.19 -2.21
N TRP A 377 14.51 7.13 -2.18
CA TRP A 377 15.45 6.81 -3.25
C TRP A 377 14.74 6.61 -4.60
N GLU A 378 13.63 5.85 -4.64
CA GLU A 378 12.80 5.67 -5.84
C GLU A 378 12.35 7.03 -6.41
N ILE A 379 11.85 7.93 -5.55
CA ILE A 379 11.39 9.27 -5.95
C ILE A 379 12.53 10.12 -6.51
N VAL A 380 13.70 10.10 -5.86
CA VAL A 380 14.87 10.87 -6.33
C VAL A 380 15.36 10.35 -7.67
N LEU A 381 15.48 9.02 -7.80
CA LEU A 381 15.87 8.38 -9.06
C LEU A 381 14.91 8.77 -10.19
N TYR A 382 13.61 8.64 -9.97
CA TYR A 382 12.59 9.00 -10.97
C TYR A 382 12.68 10.48 -11.39
N ARG A 383 12.95 11.40 -10.45
CA ARG A 383 13.13 12.82 -10.78
C ARG A 383 14.38 13.09 -11.62
N GLN A 384 15.44 12.30 -11.44
CA GLN A 384 16.71 12.48 -12.15
C GLN A 384 16.69 11.84 -13.54
N THR A 385 16.09 10.66 -13.68
CA THR A 385 16.24 9.82 -14.88
C THR A 385 14.95 9.57 -15.63
N GLY A 386 13.80 9.84 -15.01
CA GLY A 386 12.50 9.34 -15.46
C GLY A 386 12.34 7.83 -15.31
N TYR A 387 13.34 7.11 -14.79
CA TYR A 387 13.35 5.65 -14.67
C TYR A 387 12.31 5.18 -13.67
N LEU A 388 11.57 4.15 -14.07
CA LEU A 388 10.49 3.56 -13.29
C LEU A 388 10.90 2.16 -12.85
N THR A 389 10.93 1.94 -11.54
CA THR A 389 11.27 0.64 -10.95
C THR A 389 10.05 -0.28 -10.95
N ALA A 390 10.25 -1.58 -11.20
CA ALA A 390 9.18 -2.53 -11.51
C ALA A 390 8.13 -2.83 -10.40
N THR A 391 8.25 -2.28 -9.17
CA THR A 391 7.32 -2.60 -8.05
C THR A 391 7.00 -1.44 -7.10
N SER A 392 7.04 -0.19 -7.57
CA SER A 392 7.34 0.99 -6.72
C SER A 392 6.23 2.03 -6.55
N VAL A 393 6.53 3.04 -5.73
CA VAL A 393 5.71 4.26 -5.58
C VAL A 393 5.74 5.12 -6.85
N THR A 394 6.84 5.12 -7.60
CA THR A 394 7.01 5.97 -8.79
C THR A 394 6.18 5.50 -9.96
N GLN A 395 5.97 4.18 -10.13
CA GLN A 395 4.97 3.66 -11.07
C GLN A 395 3.58 4.26 -10.81
N ARG A 396 3.17 4.38 -9.54
CA ARG A 396 1.87 4.98 -9.21
C ARG A 396 1.81 6.46 -9.57
N LEU A 397 2.90 7.20 -9.44
CA LEU A 397 2.96 8.60 -9.88
C LEU A 397 2.75 8.71 -11.39
N GLU A 398 3.37 7.82 -12.16
CA GLU A 398 3.20 7.77 -13.61
C GLU A 398 1.75 7.38 -13.99
N PHE A 399 1.15 6.42 -13.27
CA PHE A 399 -0.26 6.06 -13.46
C PHE A 399 -1.18 7.23 -13.11
N TRP A 400 -0.87 8.02 -12.09
CA TRP A 400 -1.65 9.21 -11.72
C TRP A 400 -1.52 10.30 -12.77
N ARG A 401 -0.32 10.50 -13.33
CA ARG A 401 -0.09 11.42 -14.44
C ARG A 401 -0.92 11.02 -15.67
N ALA A 402 -0.98 9.72 -15.99
CA ALA A 402 -1.87 9.20 -17.04
C ALA A 402 -3.34 9.45 -16.71
N GLY A 403 -3.79 9.16 -15.50
CA GLY A 403 -5.17 9.42 -15.07
C GLY A 403 -5.56 10.89 -15.15
N ILE A 404 -4.68 11.80 -14.72
CA ILE A 404 -4.90 13.25 -14.79
C ILE A 404 -5.00 13.72 -16.25
N ASN A 405 -4.15 13.21 -17.14
CA ASN A 405 -4.22 13.55 -18.56
C ASN A 405 -5.51 13.02 -19.21
N ILE A 406 -5.98 11.83 -18.84
CA ILE A 406 -7.27 11.31 -19.30
C ILE A 406 -8.42 12.19 -18.82
N ILE A 407 -8.41 12.63 -17.55
CA ILE A 407 -9.40 13.56 -17.00
C ILE A 407 -9.39 14.88 -17.77
N ARG A 408 -8.21 15.42 -18.10
CA ARG A 408 -8.10 16.66 -18.88
C ARG A 408 -8.69 16.52 -20.28
N GLU A 409 -8.50 15.38 -20.94
CA GLU A 409 -9.09 15.11 -22.25
C GLU A 409 -10.60 14.82 -22.17
N ASN A 410 -11.12 14.38 -21.02
CA ASN A 410 -12.50 13.88 -20.87
C ASN A 410 -13.20 14.45 -19.62
N LEU A 411 -13.11 15.77 -19.39
CA LEU A 411 -13.50 16.38 -18.11
C LEU A 411 -14.98 16.16 -17.75
N TRP A 412 -15.90 16.35 -18.71
CA TRP A 412 -17.34 16.41 -18.44
C TRP A 412 -17.98 15.03 -18.28
N PHE A 413 -17.70 14.11 -19.19
CA PHE A 413 -18.35 12.79 -19.23
C PHE A 413 -17.39 11.64 -18.91
N GLY A 414 -16.09 11.92 -18.76
CA GLY A 414 -15.09 10.86 -18.63
C GLY A 414 -15.03 9.98 -19.88
N THR A 415 -14.35 8.85 -19.75
CA THR A 415 -14.17 7.89 -20.86
C THR A 415 -15.37 6.97 -21.06
N GLY A 416 -16.25 6.84 -20.08
CA GLY A 416 -17.26 5.77 -20.01
C GLY A 416 -16.78 4.59 -19.18
N THR A 417 -17.73 3.86 -18.60
CA THR A 417 -17.50 2.73 -17.67
C THR A 417 -16.73 1.57 -18.30
N GLY A 418 -16.90 1.33 -19.60
CA GLY A 418 -16.17 0.28 -20.32
C GLY A 418 -14.76 0.68 -20.78
N ASP A 419 -14.54 1.95 -21.08
CA ASP A 419 -13.39 2.34 -21.91
C ASP A 419 -12.17 2.77 -21.12
N ILE A 420 -12.27 2.85 -19.79
CA ILE A 420 -11.18 3.35 -18.94
C ILE A 420 -9.87 2.58 -19.16
N ASP A 421 -9.91 1.25 -19.32
CA ASP A 421 -8.71 0.44 -19.54
C ASP A 421 -8.02 0.78 -20.88
N ASN A 422 -8.82 0.96 -21.93
CA ASN A 422 -8.34 1.34 -23.25
C ASN A 422 -7.80 2.77 -23.25
N ALA A 423 -8.46 3.69 -22.53
CA ALA A 423 -7.98 5.06 -22.37
C ALA A 423 -6.59 5.12 -21.70
N PHE A 424 -6.32 4.29 -20.69
CA PHE A 424 -4.98 4.17 -20.12
C PHE A 424 -3.96 3.66 -21.14
N LYS A 425 -4.27 2.58 -21.85
CA LYS A 425 -3.38 2.01 -22.88
C LYS A 425 -3.07 3.00 -24.00
N GLN A 426 -4.01 3.87 -24.36
CA GLN A 426 -3.80 4.92 -25.35
C GLN A 426 -3.01 6.12 -24.80
N MET A 427 -3.14 6.41 -23.50
CA MET A 427 -2.48 7.55 -22.87
C MET A 427 -0.98 7.35 -22.63
N TYR A 428 -0.53 6.13 -22.30
CA TYR A 428 0.89 5.87 -22.03
C TYR A 428 1.81 6.20 -23.22
N PRO A 429 1.49 5.80 -24.47
CA PRO A 429 2.24 6.23 -25.66
C PRO A 429 2.23 7.75 -25.86
N LYS A 430 1.07 8.41 -25.69
CA LYS A 430 0.94 9.87 -25.81
C LYS A 430 1.86 10.61 -24.83
N MET A 431 2.02 10.07 -23.64
CA MET A 431 2.89 10.63 -22.59
C MET A 431 4.37 10.32 -22.78
N LYS A 432 4.73 9.49 -23.76
CA LYS A 432 6.08 8.92 -23.93
C LYS A 432 6.57 8.27 -22.63
N SER A 433 5.69 7.51 -21.98
CA SER A 433 6.01 6.85 -20.72
C SER A 433 7.09 5.78 -20.93
N GLN A 434 8.01 5.66 -19.98
CA GLN A 434 9.04 4.61 -19.98
C GLN A 434 8.50 3.25 -19.50
N LEU A 435 7.24 3.18 -19.07
CA LEU A 435 6.63 1.93 -18.64
C LEU A 435 6.45 0.96 -19.81
N PRO A 436 6.83 -0.31 -19.65
CA PRO A 436 6.58 -1.30 -20.67
C PRO A 436 5.06 -1.60 -20.78
N PRO A 437 4.58 -2.03 -21.97
CA PRO A 437 3.14 -2.20 -22.22
C PRO A 437 2.40 -3.14 -21.26
N ASP A 438 3.08 -4.14 -20.71
CA ASP A 438 2.54 -5.07 -19.71
C ASP A 438 2.27 -4.42 -18.34
N GLN A 439 2.85 -3.24 -18.10
CA GLN A 439 2.71 -2.45 -16.87
C GLN A 439 1.80 -1.23 -17.02
N TRP A 440 1.07 -1.10 -18.13
CA TRP A 440 0.11 -0.02 -18.35
C TRP A 440 -1.17 -0.21 -17.54
N TRP A 441 -1.04 -0.04 -16.23
CA TRP A 441 -2.13 -0.23 -15.28
C TRP A 441 -2.89 1.08 -15.01
N ARG A 442 -4.02 0.97 -14.30
CA ARG A 442 -4.79 2.13 -13.85
C ARG A 442 -4.13 2.80 -12.64
N THR A 443 -4.64 3.97 -12.26
CA THR A 443 -4.07 4.82 -11.19
C THR A 443 -3.85 4.16 -9.81
N HIS A 444 -4.44 3.00 -9.53
CA HIS A 444 -4.55 2.46 -8.16
C HIS A 444 -5.14 3.47 -7.14
N ASN A 445 -5.85 4.49 -7.63
CA ASN A 445 -6.53 5.52 -6.86
C ASN A 445 -7.98 5.56 -7.32
N GLN A 446 -8.90 5.19 -6.42
CA GLN A 446 -10.31 5.07 -6.78
C GLN A 446 -10.91 6.41 -7.22
N PHE A 447 -10.53 7.53 -6.59
CA PHE A 447 -11.05 8.85 -6.95
C PHE A 447 -10.61 9.27 -8.35
N LEU A 448 -9.31 9.14 -8.67
CA LEU A 448 -8.80 9.45 -10.01
C LEU A 448 -9.40 8.53 -11.07
N THR A 449 -9.54 7.23 -10.76
CA THR A 449 -10.12 6.28 -11.71
C THR A 449 -11.60 6.61 -11.97
N VAL A 450 -12.38 6.88 -10.92
CA VAL A 450 -13.81 7.21 -11.07
C VAL A 450 -13.98 8.51 -11.85
N PHE A 451 -13.20 9.55 -11.57
CA PHE A 451 -13.25 10.81 -12.32
C PHE A 451 -12.85 10.60 -13.78
N ALA A 452 -11.73 9.91 -14.05
CA ALA A 452 -11.34 9.59 -15.43
C ALA A 452 -12.42 8.79 -16.18
N THR A 453 -13.16 7.93 -15.47
CA THR A 453 -14.21 7.08 -16.04
C THR A 453 -15.50 7.86 -16.32
N LEU A 454 -15.93 8.75 -15.41
CA LEU A 454 -17.30 9.29 -15.40
C LEU A 454 -17.40 10.80 -15.58
N GLY A 455 -16.28 11.53 -15.49
CA GLY A 455 -16.28 12.99 -15.55
C GLY A 455 -16.77 13.63 -14.24
N ILE A 456 -17.31 14.85 -14.37
CA ILE A 456 -17.80 15.69 -13.26
C ILE A 456 -19.20 15.29 -12.82
#